data_AF-A0A971QFM2-F1
#
_entry.id   AF-A0A971QFM2-F1
#
_cell.length_a   1.000
_cell.length_b   1.000
_cell.length_c   1.000
_cell.angle_alpha   90.00
_cell.angle_beta   90.00
_cell.angle_gamma   90.00
#
_symmetry.space_group_name_H-M   'P 1'
#
loop_
_entity.id
_entity.type
_entity.pdbx_description
1 polymer ?
#
loop_
_entity_poly.entity_id
_entity_poly.type
_entity_poly.pdbx_seq_one_letter_code
_entity_poly.pdbx_strand_id
1 'polypeptide(L)' 'MATASGPVRLAVRDDQSPSADVLPAWMTPELIRSTIETWQPYHADRLTEADAVGILRSVGRLVDVLEDLP' A
#
# COMPACT_ATOMS: atom_id res chain seq x y z
N MET A 1 12.13 -25.65 29.85
CA MET A 1 10.84 -24.98 29.57
C MET A 1 11.12 -23.85 28.60
N ALA A 2 10.77 -24.02 27.33
CA ALA A 2 11.08 -23.09 26.25
C ALA A 2 9.89 -22.16 25.98
N THR A 3 10.13 -20.86 25.88
CA THR A 3 9.20 -19.90 25.26
C THR A 3 9.93 -19.26 24.09
N ALA A 4 9.74 -19.80 22.89
CA ALA A 4 10.17 -19.18 21.65
C ALA A 4 9.08 -18.19 21.22
N SER A 5 9.29 -16.90 21.48
CA SER A 5 8.50 -15.84 20.85
C SER A 5 9.10 -15.58 19.46
N GLY A 6 8.61 -16.31 18.46
CA GLY A 6 9.04 -16.11 17.07
C GLY A 6 8.55 -14.74 16.55
N PRO A 7 9.31 -14.06 15.66
CA PRO A 7 8.83 -12.84 15.03
C PRO A 7 7.66 -13.18 14.09
N VAL A 8 6.59 -12.40 14.19
CA VAL A 8 5.45 -12.44 13.28
C VAL A 8 5.98 -12.18 11.85
N ARG A 9 6.07 -13.22 11.04
CA ARG A 9 6.33 -13.06 9.61
C ARG A 9 5.01 -12.74 8.93
N LEU A 10 4.82 -11.48 8.57
CA LEU A 10 3.81 -11.09 7.61
C LEU A 10 4.24 -11.64 6.24
N ALA A 11 3.86 -12.87 5.95
CA ALA A 11 4.05 -13.47 4.63
C ALA A 11 3.03 -12.85 3.67
N VAL A 12 3.34 -11.67 3.13
CA VAL A 12 2.70 -11.19 1.90
C VAL A 12 3.51 -11.75 0.75
N ARG A 13 3.04 -12.87 0.20
CA ARG A 13 3.38 -13.30 -1.15
C ARG A 13 2.12 -13.81 -1.80
N ASP A 14 1.38 -12.88 -2.37
CA ASP A 14 0.47 -13.19 -3.46
C ASP A 14 1.10 -12.72 -4.76
N ASP A 15 1.28 -13.70 -5.63
CA ASP A 15 1.59 -13.59 -7.05
C ASP A 15 0.53 -12.73 -7.73
N GLN A 16 0.71 -11.41 -7.74
CA GLN A 16 -0.11 -10.50 -8.53
C GLN A 16 0.62 -10.17 -9.83
N SER A 17 0.39 -11.01 -10.84
CA SER A 17 0.62 -10.64 -12.23
C SER A 17 -0.18 -9.36 -12.53
N PRO A 18 0.42 -8.28 -13.06
CA PRO A 18 -0.25 -6.99 -13.18
C PRO A 18 -1.29 -7.10 -14.29
N SER A 19 -2.51 -7.44 -13.90
CA SER A 19 -3.68 -6.99 -14.65
C SER A 19 -3.56 -5.47 -14.67
N ALA A 20 -3.60 -4.87 -15.86
CA ALA A 20 -3.58 -3.42 -16.01
C ALA A 20 -4.86 -2.84 -15.40
N ASP A 21 -4.89 -2.75 -14.07
CA ASP A 21 -5.93 -2.08 -13.32
C ASP A 21 -5.94 -0.63 -13.79
N VAL A 22 -7.05 -0.22 -14.38
CA VAL A 22 -7.28 1.18 -14.69
C VAL A 22 -7.31 1.93 -13.37
N LEU A 23 -6.25 2.70 -13.10
CA LEU A 23 -6.16 3.49 -11.88
C LEU A 23 -7.22 4.61 -11.91
N PRO A 24 -7.81 4.95 -10.76
CA PRO A 24 -8.66 6.14 -10.64
C PRO A 24 -7.93 7.40 -11.12
N ALA A 25 -8.66 8.32 -11.76
CA ALA A 25 -8.08 9.53 -12.36
C ALA A 25 -7.30 10.42 -11.38
N TRP A 26 -7.63 10.35 -10.09
CA TRP A 26 -6.94 11.11 -9.05
C TRP A 26 -5.56 10.52 -8.67
N MET A 27 -5.29 9.25 -9.00
CA MET A 27 -3.99 8.61 -8.77
C MET A 27 -3.01 8.94 -9.90
N THR A 28 -2.51 10.17 -9.93
CA THR A 28 -1.56 10.59 -10.96
C THR A 28 -0.17 9.97 -10.76
N PRO A 29 0.67 9.87 -11.81
CA PRO A 29 2.05 9.39 -11.68
C PRO A 29 2.89 10.19 -10.67
N GLU A 30 2.65 11.50 -10.56
CA GLU A 30 3.32 12.37 -9.60
C GLU A 30 2.92 12.03 -8.16
N LEU A 31 1.63 11.74 -7.93
CA LEU A 31 1.15 11.32 -6.62
C LEU A 31 1.72 9.96 -6.22
N ILE A 32 1.79 9.00 -7.15
CA ILE A 32 2.39 7.69 -6.92
C ILE A 32 3.86 7.86 -6.52
N ARG A 33 4.63 8.67 -7.27
CA ARG A 33 6.04 8.96 -6.95
C ARG A 33 6.19 9.62 -5.59
N SER A 34 5.39 10.65 -5.31
CA SER A 34 5.41 11.36 -4.03
C SER A 34 5.06 10.43 -2.86
N THR A 35 4.15 9.48 -3.08
CA THR A 35 3.82 8.44 -2.11
C THR A 35 5.04 7.57 -1.83
N ILE A 36 5.75 7.09 -2.85
CA ILE A 36 6.99 6.32 -2.65
C ILE A 36 8.01 7.15 -1.85
N GLU A 37 8.29 8.39 -2.26
CA GLU A 37 9.28 9.25 -1.60
C GLU A 37 8.93 9.53 -0.13
N THR A 38 7.66 9.75 0.15
CA THR A 38 7.15 10.04 1.50
C THR A 38 7.24 8.84 2.42
N TRP A 39 6.87 7.65 1.91
CA TRP A 39 6.72 6.46 2.74
C TRP A 39 7.98 5.59 2.78
N GLN A 40 8.87 5.67 1.77
CA GLN A 40 10.10 4.86 1.70
C GLN A 40 10.95 4.88 2.98
N PRO A 41 11.13 6.02 3.70
CA PRO A 41 11.92 6.05 4.93
C PRO A 41 11.36 5.15 6.06
N TYR A 42 10.08 4.81 6.02
CA TYR A 42 9.41 3.97 7.02
C TYR A 42 9.36 2.48 6.63
N HIS A 43 9.85 2.13 5.44
CA HIS A 43 9.87 0.77 4.93
C HIS A 43 11.33 0.31 4.77
N ALA A 44 11.64 -0.86 5.35
CA ALA A 44 12.96 -1.47 5.22
C ALA A 44 13.24 -1.93 3.78
N ASP A 45 12.19 -2.44 3.12
CA ASP A 45 12.23 -2.84 1.72
C ASP A 45 11.90 -1.66 0.80
N ARG A 46 12.42 -1.72 -0.43
CA ARG A 46 12.13 -0.71 -1.45
C ARG A 46 10.66 -0.79 -1.85
N LEU A 47 9.94 0.32 -1.72
CA LEU A 47 8.57 0.45 -2.20
C LEU A 47 8.55 0.48 -3.73
N THR A 48 7.66 -0.30 -4.30
CA THR A 48 7.35 -0.31 -5.74
C THR A 48 6.17 0.61 -6.05
N GLU A 49 5.94 0.87 -7.34
CA GLU A 49 4.73 1.58 -7.78
C GLU A 49 3.46 0.82 -7.38
N ALA A 50 3.48 -0.52 -7.40
CA ALA A 50 2.35 -1.33 -6.97
C ALA A 50 2.04 -1.14 -5.47
N ASP A 51 3.08 -1.05 -4.63
CA ASP A 51 2.91 -0.78 -3.20
C ASP A 51 2.30 0.60 -2.97
N ALA A 52 2.79 1.62 -3.68
CA ALA A 52 2.26 2.97 -3.60
C ALA A 52 0.80 3.06 -4.06
N VAL A 53 0.43 2.36 -5.14
CA VAL A 53 -0.98 2.23 -5.56
C VAL A 53 -1.81 1.55 -4.47
N GLY A 54 -1.29 0.51 -3.81
CA GLY A 54 -1.95 -0.15 -2.68
C GLY A 54 -2.21 0.80 -1.50
N ILE A 55 -1.22 1.62 -1.13
CA ILE A 55 -1.34 2.66 -0.11
C ILE A 55 -2.44 3.65 -0.49
N LEU A 56 -2.36 4.22 -1.70
CA LEU A 56 -3.34 5.21 -2.19
C LEU A 56 -4.75 4.62 -2.24
N ARG A 57 -4.92 3.40 -2.75
CA ARG A 57 -6.22 2.71 -2.79
C ARG A 57 -6.82 2.53 -1.40
N SER A 58 -6.00 2.26 -0.40
CA SER A 58 -6.43 2.15 1.00
C SER A 58 -6.91 3.48 1.56
N VAL A 59 -6.21 4.58 1.23
CA VAL A 59 -6.62 5.94 1.61
C VAL A 59 -7.92 6.34 0.91
N GLY A 60 -8.06 6.06 -0.39
CA GLY A 60 -9.29 6.35 -1.14
C GLY A 60 -10.51 5.70 -0.49
N ARG A 61 -10.42 4.39 -0.16
CA ARG A 61 -11.51 3.68 0.56
C ARG A 61 -11.84 4.28 1.92
N LEU A 62 -10.83 4.78 2.64
CA LEU A 62 -11.06 5.45 3.92
C LEU A 62 -11.81 6.77 3.73
N VAL A 63 -11.42 7.56 2.72
CA VAL A 63 -12.10 8.81 2.39
C VAL A 63 -13.55 8.54 1.99
N ASP A 64 -13.81 7.54 1.14
CA ASP A 64 -15.17 7.15 0.73
C ASP A 64 -16.05 6.88 1.98
N VAL A 65 -15.53 6.13 2.96
CA VAL A 65 -16.26 5.85 4.21
C VAL A 65 -16.50 7.11 5.04
N LEU A 66 -15.55 8.05 5.07
CA LEU A 66 -15.68 9.30 5.84
C LEU A 66 -16.67 10.26 5.19
N GLU A 67 -16.76 10.28 3.86
CA GLU A 67 -17.74 11.09 3.13
C GLU A 67 -19.18 10.57 3.30
N ASP A 68 -19.34 9.26 3.50
CA ASP A 68 -20.63 8.62 3.77
C ASP A 68 -21.11 8.77 5.24
N LEU A 69 -20.31 9.41 6.12
CA LEU A 69 -20.74 9.68 7.49
C LEU A 69 -21.75 10.85 7.54
N PRO A 70 -22.86 10.71 8.30
CA PRO A 70 -23.93 11.71 8.37
C PRO A 70 -23.56 12.99 9.16
#